data_AF-A0AAW7SVN4-F1
#
_entry.id   AF-A0AAW7SVN4-F1
#
_cell.length_a   1.000
_cell.length_b   1.000
_cell.length_c   1.000
_cell.angle_alpha   90.00
_cell.angle_beta   90.00
_cell.angle_gamma   90.00
#
_symmetry.space_group_name_H-M   'P 1'
#
loop_
_entity.id
_entity.type
_entity.pdbx_description
1 polymer ?
#
loop_
_entity_poly.entity_id
_entity_poly.type
_entity_poly.pdbx_seq_one_letter_code
_entity_poly.pdbx_strand_id
1 'polypeptide(L)'
;AFPKMVLIGDIVGDDADAVAHATSEVIRMANGKSGEGFVAVSAEARKRFWLDRSRTAAIAKHTNAFKINEDVVIPLNRMGEYTDGIERINIELSLKNKLQLVDALEAFFRGGNLPLGKTDDANEIPSAELLEDRVQQALELLKRVRARWEFVRDRLDQPLREAQHYLVQLGYEALA
;
A
#
# COMPACT_ATOMS: atom_id res chain seq x y z
N ALA A 1 -14.83 -11.20 0.80
CA ALA A 1 -13.42 -10.86 1.04
C ALA A 1 -12.63 -11.30 -0.18
N PHE A 2 -11.69 -10.49 -0.68
CA PHE A 2 -10.82 -10.91 -1.79
C PHE A 2 -9.70 -11.82 -1.26
N PRO A 3 -9.24 -12.83 -2.03
CA PRO A 3 -8.15 -13.69 -1.60
C PRO A 3 -6.86 -12.89 -1.39
N LYS A 4 -6.20 -13.10 -0.24
CA LYS A 4 -4.96 -12.38 0.13
C LYS A 4 -3.69 -13.00 -0.48
N MET A 5 -3.79 -14.21 -1.03
CA MET A 5 -2.67 -14.97 -1.58
C MET A 5 -3.16 -15.80 -2.76
N VAL A 6 -2.33 -15.92 -3.79
CA VAL A 6 -2.53 -16.80 -4.93
C VAL A 6 -1.28 -17.65 -5.09
N LEU A 7 -1.46 -18.96 -5.21
CA LEU A 7 -0.37 -19.90 -5.52
C LEU A 7 -0.57 -20.38 -6.97
N ILE A 8 0.46 -20.19 -7.78
CA ILE A 8 0.51 -20.65 -9.17
C ILE A 8 1.63 -21.69 -9.24
N GLY A 9 1.30 -22.89 -9.69
CA GLY A 9 2.23 -23.99 -9.84
C GLY A 9 1.96 -24.77 -11.12
N ASP A 10 2.97 -25.50 -11.57
CA ASP A 10 2.88 -26.44 -12.69
C ASP A 10 3.19 -27.85 -12.17
N ILE A 11 2.42 -28.84 -12.61
CA ILE A 11 2.59 -30.25 -12.24
C ILE A 11 2.82 -31.02 -13.54
N VAL A 12 4.01 -31.61 -13.66
CA VAL A 12 4.49 -32.25 -14.89
C VAL A 12 4.86 -33.70 -14.58
N GLY A 13 4.52 -34.61 -15.48
CA GLY A 13 4.86 -36.03 -15.39
C GLY A 13 4.58 -36.75 -16.71
N ASP A 14 5.11 -37.97 -16.81
CA ASP A 14 5.03 -38.78 -18.05
C ASP A 14 3.72 -39.58 -18.16
N ASP A 15 2.95 -39.64 -17.07
CA ASP A 15 1.63 -40.28 -16.99
C ASP A 15 0.55 -39.23 -16.70
N ALA A 16 -0.38 -39.07 -17.65
CA ALA A 16 -1.45 -38.09 -17.58
C ALA A 16 -2.42 -38.37 -16.41
N ASP A 17 -2.69 -39.64 -16.11
CA ASP A 17 -3.62 -40.01 -15.03
C ASP A 17 -2.98 -39.73 -13.66
N ALA A 18 -1.69 -40.02 -13.51
CA ALA A 18 -0.92 -39.69 -12.31
C ALA A 18 -0.85 -38.16 -12.07
N VAL A 19 -0.63 -37.36 -13.12
CA VAL A 19 -0.62 -35.88 -13.04
C VAL A 19 -2.00 -35.35 -12.63
N ALA A 20 -3.08 -35.87 -13.22
CA ALA A 20 -4.44 -35.48 -12.88
C ALA A 20 -4.78 -35.81 -11.42
N HIS A 21 -4.35 -36.98 -10.95
CA HIS A 21 -4.53 -37.41 -9.56
C HIS A 21 -3.77 -36.50 -8.59
N ALA A 22 -2.48 -36.24 -8.85
CA ALA A 22 -1.66 -35.34 -8.02
C ALA A 22 -2.25 -33.92 -7.96
N THR A 23 -2.73 -33.40 -9.09
CA THR A 23 -3.37 -32.08 -9.16
C THR A 23 -4.63 -32.02 -8.29
N SER A 24 -5.45 -33.08 -8.34
CA SER A 24 -6.68 -33.19 -7.55
C SER A 24 -6.38 -33.24 -6.05
N GLU A 25 -5.33 -33.96 -5.65
CA GLU A 25 -4.88 -34.03 -4.26
C GLU A 25 -4.39 -32.68 -3.73
N VAL A 26 -3.65 -31.91 -4.53
CA VAL A 26 -3.24 -30.55 -4.16
C VAL A 26 -4.45 -29.65 -3.91
N ILE A 27 -5.46 -29.69 -4.78
CA ILE A 27 -6.69 -28.92 -4.60
C ILE A 27 -7.44 -29.38 -3.35
N ARG A 28 -7.53 -30.68 -3.10
CA ARG A 28 -8.14 -31.24 -1.88
C ARG A 28 -7.44 -30.71 -0.62
N MET A 29 -6.10 -30.66 -0.61
CA MET A 29 -5.32 -30.09 0.49
C MET A 29 -5.58 -28.59 0.67
N ALA A 30 -5.68 -27.83 -0.43
CA ALA A 30 -5.97 -26.40 -0.39
C ALA A 30 -7.38 -26.11 0.15
N ASN A 31 -8.39 -26.86 -0.30
CA ASN A 31 -9.77 -26.75 0.16
C ASN A 31 -9.89 -27.04 1.67
N GLY A 32 -9.09 -27.98 2.19
CA GLY A 32 -9.00 -28.26 3.62
C GLY A 32 -8.46 -27.11 4.47
N LYS A 33 -7.89 -26.07 3.85
CA LYS A 33 -7.36 -24.86 4.51
C LYS A 33 -8.10 -23.59 4.09
N SER A 34 -9.38 -23.71 3.72
CA SER A 34 -10.22 -22.59 3.25
C SER A 34 -9.69 -21.90 1.98
N GLY A 35 -8.87 -22.59 1.19
CA GLY A 35 -8.47 -22.17 -0.14
C GLY A 35 -9.46 -22.64 -1.20
N GLU A 36 -9.37 -22.04 -2.39
CA GLU A 36 -10.03 -22.50 -3.61
C GLU A 36 -8.97 -22.89 -4.63
N GLY A 37 -9.21 -23.97 -5.38
CA GLY A 37 -8.26 -24.49 -6.38
C GLY A 37 -8.87 -24.59 -7.78
N PHE A 38 -8.10 -24.22 -8.80
CA PHE A 38 -8.51 -24.26 -10.20
C PHE A 38 -7.46 -24.97 -11.06
N VAL A 39 -7.90 -25.79 -12.03
CA VAL A 39 -7.01 -26.49 -12.95
C VAL A 39 -7.11 -25.90 -14.35
N ALA A 40 -5.98 -25.52 -14.92
CA ALA A 40 -5.88 -25.08 -16.32
C ALA A 40 -5.68 -26.28 -17.26
N VAL A 41 -6.77 -26.95 -17.62
CA VAL A 41 -6.73 -28.18 -18.46
C VAL A 41 -6.32 -27.93 -19.92
N SER A 42 -6.62 -26.76 -20.48
CA SER A 42 -6.29 -26.41 -21.87
C SER A 42 -5.02 -25.56 -21.98
N ALA A 43 -4.33 -25.65 -23.12
CA ALA A 43 -3.16 -24.82 -23.41
C ALA A 43 -3.48 -23.31 -23.30
N GLU A 44 -4.67 -22.92 -23.75
CA GLU A 44 -5.15 -21.54 -23.67
C GLU A 44 -5.43 -21.09 -22.22
N ALA A 45 -5.98 -21.98 -21.39
CA ALA A 45 -6.18 -21.70 -19.97
C ALA A 45 -4.84 -21.56 -19.23
N ARG A 46 -3.85 -22.44 -19.54
CA ARG A 46 -2.51 -22.34 -18.98
C ARG A 46 -1.87 -21.00 -19.31
N LYS A 47 -1.93 -20.59 -20.58
CA LYS A 47 -1.41 -19.29 -21.02
C LYS A 47 -2.08 -18.13 -20.28
N ARG A 48 -3.40 -18.19 -20.07
CA ARG A 48 -4.15 -17.18 -19.31
C ARG A 48 -3.73 -17.10 -17.84
N PHE A 49 -3.57 -18.24 -17.16
CA PHE A 49 -3.17 -18.27 -15.74
C PHE A 49 -1.78 -17.66 -15.54
N TRP A 50 -0.85 -17.90 -16.47
CA TRP A 50 0.49 -17.32 -16.42
C TRP A 50 0.56 -15.85 -16.87
N LEU A 51 -0.48 -15.35 -17.54
CA LEU A 51 -0.55 -14.00 -18.07
C LEU A 51 -0.61 -12.94 -16.97
N ASP A 52 -1.23 -13.27 -15.83
CA ASP A 52 -1.30 -12.36 -14.69
C ASP A 52 0.07 -12.19 -14.01
N ARG A 53 0.87 -13.27 -13.93
CA ARG A 53 2.26 -13.18 -13.46
C ARG A 53 3.11 -12.29 -14.36
N SER A 54 2.96 -12.40 -15.68
CA SER A 54 3.73 -11.57 -16.62
C SER A 54 3.28 -10.10 -16.60
N ARG A 55 1.99 -9.84 -16.36
CA ARG A 55 1.43 -8.47 -16.24
C ARG A 55 1.65 -7.81 -14.88
N THR A 56 1.92 -8.56 -13.81
CA THR A 56 2.24 -7.98 -12.49
C THR A 56 3.47 -7.06 -12.57
N ALA A 57 4.44 -7.40 -13.42
CA ALA A 57 5.58 -6.53 -13.73
C ALA A 57 5.18 -5.26 -14.51
N ALA A 58 4.14 -5.33 -15.34
CA ALA A 58 3.66 -4.21 -16.15
C ALA A 58 2.75 -3.23 -15.39
N ILE A 59 2.01 -3.68 -14.36
CA ILE A 59 1.18 -2.80 -13.51
C ILE A 59 2.06 -1.80 -12.74
N ALA A 60 3.28 -2.20 -12.37
CA ALA A 60 4.28 -1.30 -11.78
C ALA A 60 4.72 -0.18 -12.74
N LYS A 61 4.54 -0.32 -14.06
CA LYS A 61 4.88 0.73 -15.04
C LYS A 61 3.84 1.86 -15.09
N HIS A 62 2.61 1.60 -14.67
CA HIS A 62 1.49 2.55 -14.71
C HIS A 62 1.13 3.12 -13.34
N THR A 63 1.81 2.67 -12.28
CA THR A 63 1.79 3.32 -10.98
C THR A 63 3.07 4.11 -10.88
N ASN A 64 3.02 5.40 -10.54
CA ASN A 64 4.21 6.22 -10.23
C ASN A 64 4.95 5.73 -8.96
N ALA A 65 4.79 4.46 -8.58
CA ALA A 65 5.38 3.85 -7.42
C ALA A 65 6.79 3.37 -7.76
N PHE A 66 7.77 3.89 -7.02
CA PHE A 66 9.15 3.42 -7.08
C PHE A 66 9.21 1.96 -6.61
N LYS A 67 9.76 1.07 -7.44
CA LYS A 67 9.88 -0.37 -7.15
C LYS A 67 11.35 -0.74 -7.01
N ILE A 68 11.71 -1.26 -5.84
CA ILE A 68 13.00 -1.91 -5.60
C ILE A 68 12.80 -3.42 -5.84
N ASN A 69 13.67 -4.05 -6.63
CA ASN A 69 13.67 -5.50 -6.82
C ASN A 69 14.99 -6.04 -6.28
N GLU A 70 14.94 -6.84 -5.23
CA GLU A 70 16.09 -7.56 -4.67
C GLU A 70 15.86 -9.05 -4.82
N ASP A 71 16.89 -9.79 -5.26
CA ASP A 71 16.86 -11.24 -5.38
C ASP A 71 17.46 -11.86 -4.11
N VAL A 72 16.61 -12.48 -3.28
CA VAL A 72 16.98 -12.98 -1.96
C VAL A 72 16.49 -14.41 -1.76
N VAL A 73 17.24 -15.18 -0.98
CA VAL A 73 16.87 -16.56 -0.59
C VAL A 73 16.40 -16.56 0.86
N ILE A 74 15.14 -16.95 1.09
CA ILE A 74 14.50 -16.96 2.40
C ILE A 74 14.06 -18.39 2.78
N PRO A 75 14.36 -18.87 4.00
CA PRO A 75 13.83 -20.15 4.48
C PRO A 75 12.29 -20.18 4.45
N LEU A 76 11.69 -21.25 3.91
CA LEU A 76 10.22 -21.34 3.75
C LEU A 76 9.45 -21.16 5.05
N ASN A 77 9.98 -21.70 6.16
CA ASN A 77 9.39 -21.57 7.49
C ASN A 77 9.44 -20.14 8.06
N ARG A 78 10.18 -19.22 7.42
CA ARG A 78 10.32 -17.82 7.82
C ARG A 78 9.75 -16.83 6.80
N MET A 79 9.04 -17.30 5.77
CA MET A 79 8.43 -16.40 4.78
C MET A 79 7.44 -15.40 5.39
N GLY A 80 6.72 -15.80 6.44
CA GLY A 80 5.81 -14.90 7.18
C GLY A 80 6.57 -13.72 7.80
N GLU A 81 7.60 -14.02 8.61
CA GLU A 81 8.47 -13.00 9.23
C GLU A 81 9.09 -12.06 8.18
N TYR A 82 9.54 -12.60 7.05
CA TYR A 82 10.08 -11.80 5.96
C TYR A 82 9.02 -10.85 5.38
N THR A 83 7.82 -11.36 5.10
CA THR A 83 6.71 -10.56 4.55
C THR A 83 6.31 -9.44 5.52
N ASP A 84 6.18 -9.75 6.80
CA ASP A 84 5.88 -8.77 7.85
C ASP A 84 6.97 -7.71 7.99
N GLY A 85 8.25 -8.12 7.86
CA GLY A 85 9.39 -7.21 7.85
C GLY A 85 9.38 -6.25 6.66
N ILE A 86 9.06 -6.73 5.45
CA ILE A 86 8.92 -5.88 4.26
C ILE A 86 7.75 -4.91 4.41
N GLU A 87 6.61 -5.37 4.92
CA GLU A 87 5.46 -4.51 5.16
C GLU A 87 5.76 -3.41 6.18
N ARG A 88 6.47 -3.76 7.27
CA ARG A 88 6.95 -2.78 8.25
C ARG A 88 7.83 -1.72 7.61
N ILE A 89 8.83 -2.13 6.82
CA ILE A 89 9.71 -1.19 6.12
C ILE A 89 8.90 -0.25 5.23
N ASN A 90 7.90 -0.75 4.51
CA ASN A 90 7.03 0.08 3.68
C ASN A 90 6.24 1.10 4.51
N ILE A 91 5.70 0.71 5.66
CA ILE A 91 4.97 1.61 6.56
C ILE A 91 5.89 2.70 7.10
N GLU A 92 7.08 2.34 7.58
CA GLU A 92 8.07 3.28 8.12
C GLU A 92 8.54 4.29 7.07
N LEU A 93 8.89 3.82 5.87
CA LEU A 93 9.28 4.68 4.76
C LEU A 93 8.11 5.54 4.27
N SER A 94 6.88 5.02 4.25
CA SER A 94 5.69 5.78 3.90
C SER A 94 5.46 6.93 4.88
N LEU A 95 5.58 6.67 6.19
CA LEU A 95 5.46 7.71 7.23
C LEU A 95 6.57 8.75 7.10
N LYS A 96 7.81 8.32 6.86
CA LYS A 96 8.94 9.24 6.64
C LYS A 96 8.70 10.15 5.43
N ASN A 97 8.29 9.60 4.28
CA ASN A 97 8.03 10.37 3.06
C ASN A 97 6.86 11.36 3.26
N LYS A 98 5.81 10.93 3.96
CA LYS A 98 4.67 11.79 4.31
C LYS A 98 5.09 12.97 5.17
N LEU A 99 5.95 12.76 6.16
CA LEU A 99 6.48 13.84 7.00
C LEU A 99 7.38 14.80 6.22
N GLN A 100 8.24 14.30 5.33
CA GLN A 100 9.03 15.14 4.42
C GLN A 100 8.15 15.99 3.51
N LEU A 101 7.02 15.44 3.03
CA LEU A 101 6.04 16.22 2.27
C LEU A 101 5.41 17.32 3.12
N VAL A 102 5.09 17.04 4.39
CA VAL A 102 4.59 18.07 5.32
C VAL A 102 5.62 19.17 5.53
N ASP A 103 6.89 18.84 5.71
CA ASP A 103 7.98 19.84 5.79
C ASP A 103 8.02 20.74 4.53
N ALA A 104 7.96 20.12 3.35
CA ALA A 104 7.99 20.85 2.09
C ALA A 104 6.76 21.75 1.89
N LEU A 105 5.57 21.26 2.27
CA LEU A 105 4.32 22.03 2.20
C LEU A 105 4.32 23.19 3.20
N GLU A 106 4.77 22.97 4.44
CA GLU A 106 4.90 24.05 5.43
C GLU A 106 5.87 25.13 4.96
N ALA A 107 7.02 24.74 4.38
CA ALA A 107 7.97 25.70 3.80
C ALA A 107 7.36 26.46 2.61
N PHE A 108 6.62 25.78 1.73
CA PHE A 108 5.93 26.38 0.60
C PHE A 108 4.90 27.43 1.05
N PHE A 109 4.03 27.10 2.01
CA PHE A 109 3.02 28.02 2.51
C PHE A 109 3.61 29.20 3.29
N ARG A 110 4.70 28.99 4.04
CA ARG A 110 5.41 30.07 4.74
C ARG A 110 6.23 30.96 3.81
N GLY A 111 6.60 30.47 2.62
CA GLY A 111 7.39 31.22 1.64
C GLY A 111 6.68 32.43 1.03
N GLY A 112 5.36 32.56 1.20
CA GLY A 112 4.56 33.74 0.83
C GLY A 112 4.33 33.95 -0.67
N ASN A 113 5.23 33.51 -1.55
CA ASN A 113 5.11 33.65 -3.00
C ASN A 113 4.32 32.48 -3.62
N LEU A 114 3.05 32.33 -3.21
CA LEU A 114 2.20 31.27 -3.72
C LEU A 114 1.87 31.53 -5.20
N PRO A 115 2.10 30.55 -6.10
CA PRO A 115 1.76 30.68 -7.51
C PRO A 115 0.24 30.65 -7.66
N LEU A 116 -0.38 31.83 -7.65
CA LEU A 116 -1.80 31.98 -7.97
C LEU A 116 -1.99 31.72 -9.46
N GLY A 117 -3.02 30.96 -9.82
CA GLY A 117 -3.42 30.78 -11.21
C GLY A 117 -3.78 32.14 -11.81
N LYS A 118 -3.47 32.33 -13.10
CA LYS A 118 -3.96 33.50 -13.84
C LYS A 118 -5.48 33.37 -13.97
N THR A 119 -6.24 34.22 -13.30
CA THR A 119 -7.66 34.42 -13.58
C THR A 119 -7.77 35.49 -14.66
N ASP A 120 -8.55 35.21 -15.72
CA ASP A 120 -8.79 36.19 -16.80
C ASP A 120 -9.67 37.36 -16.34
N ASP A 121 -10.30 37.25 -15.17
CA ASP A 121 -11.10 38.29 -14.52
C ASP A 121 -10.35 38.93 -13.34
N ALA A 122 -10.12 40.24 -13.42
CA ALA A 122 -9.47 41.02 -12.37
C ALA A 122 -10.28 41.09 -11.05
N ASN A 123 -11.56 40.73 -11.11
CA ASN A 123 -12.47 40.66 -9.95
C ASN A 123 -12.41 39.30 -9.21
N GLU A 124 -11.72 38.29 -9.74
CA GLU A 124 -11.56 36.98 -9.10
C GLU A 124 -10.24 36.81 -8.33
N ILE A 125 -9.38 37.84 -8.31
CA ILE A 125 -8.13 37.80 -7.54
C ILE A 125 -8.49 37.82 -6.04
N PRO A 126 -8.19 36.75 -5.27
CA PRO A 126 -8.48 36.73 -3.84
C PRO A 126 -7.80 37.90 -3.13
N SER A 127 -8.49 38.55 -2.19
CA SER A 127 -7.84 39.58 -1.37
C SER A 127 -6.66 38.99 -0.61
N ALA A 128 -5.62 39.80 -0.37
CA ALA A 128 -4.44 39.37 0.38
C ALA A 128 -4.81 38.77 1.75
N GLU A 129 -5.81 39.35 2.41
CA GLU A 129 -6.38 38.89 3.68
C GLU A 129 -7.01 37.48 3.57
N LEU A 130 -7.82 37.24 2.54
CA LEU A 130 -8.40 35.90 2.31
C LEU A 130 -7.32 34.86 2.00
N LEU A 131 -6.26 35.24 1.29
CA LEU A 131 -5.14 34.35 1.01
C LEU A 131 -4.37 34.01 2.29
N GLU A 132 -4.09 35.00 3.15
CA GLU A 132 -3.44 34.81 4.45
C GLU A 132 -4.24 33.87 5.36
N ASP A 133 -5.56 34.05 5.45
CA ASP A 133 -6.45 33.18 6.23
C ASP A 133 -6.40 31.72 5.73
N ARG A 134 -6.38 31.51 4.41
CA ARG A 134 -6.27 30.16 3.82
C ARG A 134 -4.92 29.53 4.08
N VAL A 135 -3.84 30.31 4.01
CA VAL A 135 -2.50 29.87 4.38
C VAL A 135 -2.47 29.43 5.84
N GLN A 136 -3.04 30.21 6.75
CA GLN A 136 -3.08 29.87 8.16
C GLN A 136 -3.88 28.58 8.41
N GLN A 137 -5.03 28.42 7.76
CA GLN A 137 -5.83 27.19 7.83
C GLN A 137 -5.05 25.96 7.32
N ALA A 138 -4.31 26.10 6.22
CA ALA A 138 -3.47 25.04 5.67
C ALA A 138 -2.35 24.66 6.65
N LEU A 139 -1.67 25.63 7.24
CA LEU A 139 -0.62 25.40 8.24
C LEU A 139 -1.14 24.70 9.50
N GLU A 140 -2.32 25.08 10.00
CA GLU A 140 -2.95 24.39 11.14
C GLU A 140 -3.40 22.96 10.82
N LEU A 141 -3.83 22.70 9.57
CA LEU A 141 -4.09 21.34 9.12
C LEU A 141 -2.80 20.51 9.08
N LEU A 142 -1.73 21.05 8.47
CA LEU A 142 -0.43 20.39 8.37
C LEU A 142 0.14 20.04 9.75
N LYS A 143 0.02 20.96 10.72
CA LYS A 143 0.43 20.73 12.11
C LYS A 143 -0.29 19.55 12.76
N ARG A 144 -1.62 19.44 12.58
CA ARG A 144 -2.41 18.32 13.11
C ARG A 144 -2.04 17.00 12.43
N VAL A 145 -1.86 17.02 11.12
CA VAL A 145 -1.46 15.84 10.33
C VAL A 145 -0.05 15.36 10.72
N ARG A 146 0.89 16.30 10.94
CA ARG A 146 2.24 16.02 11.44
C ARG A 146 2.19 15.30 12.78
N ALA A 147 1.51 15.89 13.77
CA ALA A 147 1.40 15.32 15.11
C ALA A 147 0.85 13.88 15.08
N ARG A 148 -0.14 13.64 14.23
CA ARG A 148 -0.72 12.32 14.00
C ARG A 148 0.30 11.32 13.43
N TRP A 149 0.99 11.67 12.36
CA TRP A 149 1.95 10.77 11.71
C TRP A 149 3.22 10.56 12.54
N GLU A 150 3.68 11.55 13.27
CA GLU A 150 4.77 11.42 14.24
C GLU A 150 4.38 10.47 15.37
N PHE A 151 3.18 10.61 15.93
CA PHE A 151 2.68 9.70 16.95
C PHE A 151 2.67 8.25 16.45
N VAL A 152 2.10 8.01 15.26
CA VAL A 152 2.05 6.66 14.68
C VAL A 152 3.46 6.12 14.45
N ARG A 153 4.35 6.90 13.83
CA ARG A 153 5.75 6.51 13.58
C ARG A 153 6.49 6.13 14.87
N ASP A 154 6.33 6.92 15.92
CA ASP A 154 7.08 6.77 17.17
C ASP A 154 6.47 5.72 18.12
N ARG A 155 5.31 5.17 17.76
CA ARG A 155 4.52 4.22 18.56
C ARG A 155 3.98 3.05 17.72
N LEU A 156 4.65 2.70 16.61
CA LEU A 156 4.23 1.59 15.74
C LEU A 156 4.04 0.26 16.49
N ASP A 157 4.84 0.03 17.52
CA ASP A 157 4.80 -1.18 18.35
C ASP A 157 3.78 -1.12 19.50
N GLN A 158 3.16 0.03 19.73
CA GLN A 158 2.19 0.19 20.82
C GLN A 158 0.88 -0.52 20.47
N PRO A 159 0.35 -1.40 21.34
CA PRO A 159 -0.94 -2.03 21.11
C PRO A 159 -2.05 -0.99 20.89
N LEU A 160 -2.90 -1.21 19.88
CA LEU A 160 -3.97 -0.27 19.52
C LEU A 160 -4.85 0.11 20.71
N ARG A 161 -5.20 -0.86 21.57
CA ARG A 161 -6.00 -0.63 22.79
C ARG A 161 -5.40 0.41 23.74
N GLU A 162 -4.07 0.52 23.78
CA GLU A 162 -3.33 1.46 24.64
C GLU A 162 -3.13 2.81 23.93
N ALA A 163 -3.06 2.81 22.59
CA ALA A 163 -2.91 4.01 21.77
C ALA A 163 -4.25 4.68 21.39
N GLN A 164 -5.37 3.97 21.49
CA GLN A 164 -6.70 4.36 20.96
C GLN A 164 -7.10 5.77 21.41
N HIS A 165 -7.00 6.06 22.71
CA HIS A 165 -7.37 7.37 23.26
C HIS A 165 -6.57 8.52 22.62
N TYR A 166 -5.26 8.34 22.45
CA TYR A 166 -4.39 9.34 21.81
C TYR A 166 -4.72 9.49 20.32
N LEU A 167 -4.97 8.38 19.61
CA LEU A 167 -5.32 8.41 18.20
C LEU A 167 -6.66 9.12 17.94
N VAL A 168 -7.64 8.93 18.82
CA VAL A 168 -8.91 9.67 18.77
C VAL A 168 -8.67 11.17 18.95
N GLN A 169 -7.85 11.58 19.92
CA GLN A 169 -7.47 13.00 20.11
C GLN A 169 -6.72 13.59 18.91
N LEU A 170 -5.99 12.75 18.17
CA LEU A 170 -5.28 13.13 16.94
C LEU A 170 -6.20 13.10 15.70
N GLY A 171 -7.51 12.88 15.87
CA GLY A 171 -8.54 12.97 14.83
C GLY A 171 -8.77 11.66 14.06
N TYR A 172 -8.55 10.51 14.70
CA TYR A 172 -9.06 9.22 14.24
C TYR A 172 -10.36 8.86 14.97
N GLU A 173 -11.41 9.67 14.81
CA GLU A 173 -12.65 9.49 15.58
C GLU A 173 -13.35 8.14 15.31
N ALA A 174 -13.11 7.53 14.16
CA ALA A 174 -13.63 6.19 13.82
C ALA A 174 -13.10 5.07 14.73
N LEU A 175 -12.09 5.36 15.56
CA LEU A 175 -11.58 4.44 16.57
C LEU A 175 -12.26 4.58 17.93
N ALA A 176 -13.15 5.56 18.14
CA ALA A 176 -13.90 5.71 19.39
C ALA A 176 -15.01 4.66 19.50
#